data_AF-A0A958B8Z5-F1
#
_entry.id   AF-A0A958B8Z5-F1
#
_cell.length_a   1.000
_cell.length_b   1.000
_cell.length_c   1.000
_cell.angle_alpha   90.00
_cell.angle_beta   90.00
_cell.angle_gamma   90.00
#
_symmetry.space_group_name_H-M   'P 1'
#
loop_
_entity.id
_entity.type
_entity.pdbx_description
1 polymer ?
#
loop_
_entity_poly.entity_id
_entity_poly.type
_entity_poly.pdbx_seq_one_letter_code
_entity_poly.pdbx_strand_id
1 'polypeptide(L)'
;MRKLNLPLAGLVYFAILLLWFGHVSIVFAQPQAPIQDSAWLPQSRLFHETDHLSLVSSNVITVYLPMVYGPPPPRKGVGAPVSPACVDQQTLQASWYLNWRINPDPTCGAENANKFVPRISGVFDEGTLAQAVTNAQASGWLIGFSEPNLPWQGNLSPTQGAVLWRQIENAAIPAGVKLVSPSPNQYDPGQSDPYGHQWTWAMVDAYKALYGPKPHFDALGWNIYKRTPTEIQTYLNARRNEALARGYNVPFWILEYGGECWNSSKNGNTSVMTSITPWFETTPWIDRYAWFANRITGAEPYAPGWQSCSLINPSTGAPTSLGQIYVGYY
;
A
#
# COMPACT_ATOMS: atom_id res chain seq x y z
N MET A 1 -1.31 19.49 -16.21
CA MET A 1 -0.46 19.49 -17.44
C MET A 1 0.98 19.72 -17.02
N ARG A 2 1.92 18.85 -17.40
CA ARG A 2 3.36 19.11 -17.26
C ARG A 2 3.92 19.37 -18.65
N LYS A 3 4.57 20.50 -18.85
CA LYS A 3 5.17 20.92 -20.12
C LYS A 3 6.53 20.27 -20.24
N LEU A 4 6.74 19.44 -21.27
CA LEU A 4 8.07 19.00 -21.69
C LEU A 4 8.36 19.60 -23.06
N ASN A 5 9.50 20.28 -23.19
CA ASN A 5 10.00 20.77 -24.47
C ASN A 5 11.18 19.87 -24.88
N LEU A 6 11.12 19.25 -26.06
CA LEU A 6 12.21 18.43 -26.59
C LEU A 6 12.65 18.96 -27.97
N PRO A 7 13.97 19.10 -28.22
CA PRO A 7 14.49 19.47 -29.54
C PRO A 7 14.48 18.28 -30.52
N LEU A 8 14.25 18.58 -31.81
CA LEU A 8 14.06 17.61 -32.90
C LEU A 8 15.16 16.54 -33.05
N ALA A 9 16.39 16.82 -32.59
CA ALA A 9 17.52 15.89 -32.68
C ALA A 9 17.42 14.66 -31.74
N GLY A 10 16.49 14.66 -30.78
CA GLY A 10 16.29 13.55 -29.84
C GLY A 10 15.47 12.36 -30.38
N LEU A 11 14.83 12.50 -31.55
CA LEU A 11 13.91 11.48 -32.07
C LEU A 11 14.60 10.24 -32.65
N VAL A 12 15.84 10.35 -33.14
CA VAL A 12 16.56 9.21 -33.73
C VAL A 12 16.99 8.20 -32.66
N TYR A 13 17.27 8.65 -31.42
CA TYR A 13 17.60 7.75 -30.31
C TYR A 13 16.36 7.15 -29.63
N PHE A 14 15.21 7.82 -29.68
CA PHE A 14 13.98 7.31 -29.08
C PHE A 14 13.24 6.28 -29.94
N ALA A 15 13.45 6.28 -31.25
CA ALA A 15 12.86 5.30 -32.17
C ALA A 15 13.45 3.88 -32.00
N ILE A 16 14.62 3.72 -31.37
CA ILE A 16 15.28 2.41 -31.20
C ILE A 16 14.85 1.70 -29.90
N LEU A 17 14.29 2.41 -28.91
CA LEU A 17 13.95 1.81 -27.61
C LEU A 17 12.50 1.32 -27.45
N LEU A 18 11.66 1.45 -28.47
CA LEU A 18 10.24 1.06 -28.43
C LEU A 18 9.87 -0.13 -29.35
N LEU A 19 10.85 -0.89 -29.83
CA LEU A 19 10.63 -2.09 -30.66
C LEU A 19 10.61 -3.41 -29.87
N TRP A 20 10.45 -3.37 -28.55
CA TRP A 20 10.08 -4.54 -27.76
C TRP A 20 8.73 -4.26 -27.11
N PHE A 21 7.77 -5.16 -27.36
CA PHE A 21 6.34 -5.12 -27.01
C PHE A 21 5.40 -4.40 -28.01
N GLY A 22 4.96 -5.16 -29.03
CA GLY A 22 3.55 -5.19 -29.46
C GLY A 22 3.01 -4.02 -30.31
N HIS A 23 2.96 -4.25 -31.62
CA HIS A 23 2.07 -3.67 -32.65
C HIS A 23 1.37 -2.32 -32.33
N VAL A 24 1.90 -1.22 -32.88
CA VAL A 24 1.17 0.03 -33.08
C VAL A 24 0.90 0.19 -34.58
N SER A 25 -0.37 0.21 -34.98
CA SER A 25 -0.75 0.57 -36.37
C SER A 25 -0.85 2.09 -36.48
N ILE A 26 -0.05 2.68 -37.37
CA ILE A 26 -0.15 4.09 -37.74
C ILE A 26 -1.02 4.18 -38.99
N VAL A 27 -2.21 4.77 -38.88
CA VAL A 27 -3.10 5.03 -40.02
C VAL A 27 -2.79 6.41 -40.59
N PHE A 28 -2.37 6.48 -41.85
CA PHE A 28 -2.30 7.73 -42.60
C PHE A 28 -3.61 7.93 -43.37
N ALA A 29 -4.35 9.01 -43.08
CA ALA A 29 -5.52 9.41 -43.86
C ALA A 29 -5.13 10.51 -44.86
N GLN A 30 -5.37 10.28 -46.15
CA GLN A 30 -5.34 11.31 -47.20
C GLN A 30 -6.75 11.88 -47.44
N PRO A 31 -6.89 13.14 -47.90
CA PRO A 31 -8.18 13.82 -47.97
C PRO A 31 -8.87 13.62 -49.33
N GLN A 32 -10.11 13.11 -49.36
CA GLN A 32 -11.06 13.39 -50.45
C GLN A 32 -12.54 13.43 -49.99
N ALA A 33 -13.16 14.58 -50.28
CA ALA A 33 -14.54 14.93 -50.72
C ALA A 33 -15.83 14.26 -50.11
N PRO A 34 -17.00 14.93 -50.17
CA PRO A 34 -18.02 14.82 -49.11
C PRO A 34 -19.37 14.15 -49.48
N ILE A 35 -20.11 13.82 -48.41
CA ILE A 35 -21.59 13.63 -48.22
C ILE A 35 -22.25 12.29 -48.64
N GLN A 36 -22.87 11.56 -47.69
CA GLN A 36 -24.33 11.32 -47.54
C GLN A 36 -24.67 10.36 -46.37
N ASP A 37 -25.81 10.62 -45.74
CA ASP A 37 -26.32 10.19 -44.44
C ASP A 37 -26.50 8.66 -44.20
N SER A 38 -26.38 8.23 -42.94
CA SER A 38 -27.54 7.89 -42.06
C SER A 38 -27.20 7.02 -40.82
N ALA A 39 -27.95 7.30 -39.73
CA ALA A 39 -28.31 6.45 -38.58
C ALA A 39 -27.40 6.35 -37.32
N TRP A 40 -27.62 7.30 -36.41
CA TRP A 40 -27.92 7.17 -34.96
C TRP A 40 -27.31 6.03 -34.10
N LEU A 41 -26.34 6.41 -33.23
CA LEU A 41 -26.12 5.89 -31.86
C LEU A 41 -25.68 7.06 -30.94
N PRO A 42 -25.94 7.04 -29.62
CA PRO A 42 -25.85 8.23 -28.78
C PRO A 42 -24.40 8.63 -28.45
N GLN A 43 -24.10 9.90 -28.72
CA GLN A 43 -22.78 10.53 -28.57
C GLN A 43 -22.39 10.74 -27.10
N SER A 44 -21.24 10.20 -26.69
CA SER A 44 -20.42 10.80 -25.66
C SER A 44 -19.96 12.18 -26.15
N ARG A 45 -20.28 13.26 -25.41
CA ARG A 45 -19.87 14.63 -25.75
C ARG A 45 -18.35 14.76 -25.70
N LEU A 46 -17.70 14.61 -26.84
CA LEU A 46 -16.39 15.20 -27.11
C LEU A 46 -16.65 16.67 -27.42
N PHE A 47 -16.22 17.56 -26.53
CA PHE A 47 -16.09 18.97 -26.89
C PHE A 47 -14.96 19.08 -27.93
N HIS A 48 -15.34 19.24 -29.20
CA HIS A 48 -14.44 19.66 -30.26
C HIS A 48 -14.62 21.17 -30.46
N GLU A 49 -13.69 21.94 -29.92
CA GLU A 49 -13.41 23.28 -30.40
C GLU A 49 -11.89 23.33 -30.60
N THR A 50 -11.45 22.87 -31.78
CA THR A 50 -10.08 23.10 -32.23
C THR A 50 -10.04 24.47 -32.86
N ASP A 51 -9.67 25.48 -32.06
CA ASP A 51 -9.16 26.72 -32.59
C ASP A 51 -7.96 26.40 -33.49
N HIS A 52 -8.08 26.77 -34.76
CA HIS A 52 -7.00 26.73 -35.73
C HIS A 52 -5.90 27.73 -35.33
N LEU A 53 -5.05 27.35 -34.39
CA LEU A 53 -3.83 28.09 -34.06
C LEU A 53 -2.70 27.63 -34.99
N SER A 54 -2.49 28.47 -36.00
CA SER A 54 -1.29 28.64 -36.82
C SER A 54 0.00 28.04 -36.23
N LEU A 55 0.33 26.81 -36.65
CA LEU A 55 1.66 26.22 -36.47
C LEU A 55 2.56 26.65 -37.63
N VAL A 56 3.04 27.88 -37.59
CA VAL A 56 4.18 28.29 -38.41
C VAL A 56 5.12 29.11 -37.51
N SER A 57 6.37 28.65 -37.39
CA SER A 57 7.57 29.35 -36.88
C SER A 57 8.27 28.86 -35.61
N SER A 58 8.06 27.62 -35.14
CA SER A 58 9.05 27.02 -34.23
C SER A 58 9.11 25.51 -34.40
N ASN A 59 10.31 24.96 -34.58
CA ASN A 59 10.62 23.53 -34.74
C ASN A 59 10.35 22.72 -33.44
N VAL A 60 9.16 22.87 -32.84
CA VAL A 60 8.76 22.23 -31.58
C VAL A 60 7.36 21.65 -31.76
N ILE A 61 7.28 20.32 -31.79
CA ILE A 61 6.00 19.61 -31.73
C ILE A 61 5.60 19.54 -30.26
N THR A 62 4.47 20.16 -29.91
CA THR A 62 3.89 20.02 -28.57
C THR A 62 3.00 18.79 -28.55
N VAL A 63 3.43 17.75 -27.84
CA VAL A 63 2.62 16.53 -27.64
C VAL A 63 1.85 16.66 -26.34
N TYR A 64 0.52 16.67 -26.42
CA TYR A 64 -0.36 16.56 -25.27
C TYR A 64 -0.65 15.08 -25.01
N LEU A 65 0.02 14.50 -24.01
CA LEU A 65 -0.34 13.17 -23.53
C LEU A 65 -1.62 13.30 -22.68
N PRO A 66 -2.71 12.59 -23.01
CA PRO A 66 -3.86 12.53 -22.11
C PRO A 66 -3.41 11.91 -20.80
N MET A 67 -3.66 12.60 -19.68
CA MET A 67 -3.60 11.95 -18.38
C MET A 67 -4.79 10.99 -18.32
N VAL A 68 -4.52 9.71 -18.61
CA VAL A 68 -5.48 8.65 -18.34
C VAL A 68 -5.52 8.49 -16.83
N TYR A 69 -6.49 9.12 -16.19
CA TYR A 69 -6.84 8.82 -14.80
C TYR A 69 -7.51 7.44 -14.81
N GLY A 70 -6.71 6.38 -14.71
CA GLY A 70 -7.22 5.10 -14.25
C GLY A 70 -7.81 5.24 -12.85
N PRO A 71 -8.67 4.30 -12.41
CA PRO A 71 -9.08 4.26 -11.01
C PRO A 71 -7.81 4.25 -10.13
N PRO A 72 -7.82 4.92 -8.96
CA PRO A 72 -6.69 4.88 -8.06
C PRO A 72 -6.33 3.41 -7.76
N PRO A 73 -5.04 3.09 -7.55
CA PRO A 73 -4.64 1.74 -7.17
C PRO A 73 -5.47 1.27 -5.97
N PRO A 74 -5.97 0.02 -5.97
CA PRO A 74 -6.84 -0.44 -4.91
C PRO A 74 -6.09 -0.44 -3.56
N ARG A 75 -6.73 0.13 -2.53
CA ARG A 75 -6.12 0.39 -1.21
C ARG A 75 -6.33 -0.75 -0.22
N LYS A 76 -7.50 -1.39 -0.34
CA LYS A 76 -8.00 -2.46 0.55
C LYS A 76 -7.09 -3.68 0.54
N GLY A 77 -6.61 -4.08 1.71
CA GLY A 77 -5.80 -5.28 1.93
C GLY A 77 -6.30 -6.10 3.12
N VAL A 78 -5.69 -7.26 3.40
CA VAL A 78 -6.08 -8.05 4.57
C VAL A 78 -4.85 -8.60 5.29
N GLY A 79 -4.87 -8.53 6.63
CA GLY A 79 -3.93 -9.28 7.46
C GLY A 79 -4.38 -10.74 7.50
N ALA A 80 -3.59 -11.64 6.92
CA ALA A 80 -3.97 -13.03 6.69
C ALA A 80 -3.00 -14.02 7.36
N PRO A 81 -3.09 -14.21 8.69
CA PRO A 81 -2.16 -15.10 9.38
C PRO A 81 -2.48 -16.58 9.22
N VAL A 82 -3.66 -16.91 8.68
CA VAL A 82 -4.17 -18.27 8.52
C VAL A 82 -4.41 -18.58 7.05
N SER A 83 -3.97 -19.75 6.59
CA SER A 83 -4.18 -20.23 5.22
C SER A 83 -5.63 -20.72 4.97
N PRO A 84 -6.12 -20.66 3.71
CA PRO A 84 -5.46 -20.15 2.50
C PRO A 84 -5.63 -18.63 2.31
N ALA A 85 -4.53 -17.87 2.44
CA ALA A 85 -4.54 -16.41 2.52
C ALA A 85 -5.02 -15.71 1.24
N CYS A 86 -4.58 -16.16 0.06
CA CYS A 86 -4.99 -15.60 -1.23
C CYS A 86 -6.47 -15.88 -1.55
N VAL A 87 -6.98 -17.06 -1.19
CA VAL A 87 -8.40 -17.40 -1.38
C VAL A 87 -9.25 -16.48 -0.52
N ASP A 88 -8.86 -16.26 0.73
CA ASP A 88 -9.57 -15.34 1.63
C ASP A 88 -9.42 -13.88 1.15
N GLN A 89 -8.23 -13.46 0.71
CA GLN A 89 -7.99 -12.14 0.12
C GLN A 89 -8.89 -11.90 -1.10
N GLN A 90 -9.07 -12.90 -1.97
CA GLN A 90 -9.97 -12.82 -3.12
C GLN A 90 -11.43 -12.78 -2.68
N THR A 91 -11.83 -13.64 -1.73
CA THR A 91 -13.18 -13.70 -1.17
C THR A 91 -13.59 -12.37 -0.53
N LEU A 92 -12.65 -11.70 0.12
CA LEU A 92 -12.83 -10.39 0.74
C LEU A 92 -12.71 -9.22 -0.26
N GLN A 93 -12.42 -9.52 -1.53
CA GLN A 93 -12.14 -8.55 -2.58
C GLN A 93 -11.05 -7.55 -2.19
N ALA A 94 -10.12 -7.95 -1.30
CA ALA A 94 -8.93 -7.19 -1.02
C ALA A 94 -8.01 -7.24 -2.26
N SER A 95 -7.06 -6.33 -2.38
CA SER A 95 -6.14 -6.26 -3.52
C SER A 95 -4.73 -6.73 -3.21
N TRP A 96 -4.42 -6.85 -1.91
CA TRP A 96 -3.16 -7.33 -1.38
C TRP A 96 -3.39 -7.99 -0.01
N TYR A 97 -2.42 -8.77 0.47
CA TYR A 97 -2.40 -9.31 1.82
C TYR A 97 -0.99 -9.31 2.40
N LEU A 98 -0.91 -9.37 3.72
CA LEU A 98 0.32 -9.67 4.46
C LEU A 98 0.06 -10.82 5.45
N ASN A 99 1.11 -11.53 5.85
CA ASN A 99 1.04 -12.63 6.82
C ASN A 99 2.15 -12.57 7.89
N TRP A 100 2.75 -11.38 8.10
CA TRP A 100 3.87 -11.11 9.01
C TRP A 100 5.15 -11.93 8.75
N ARG A 101 5.26 -12.56 7.58
CA ARG A 101 6.42 -13.35 7.17
C ARG A 101 7.04 -12.75 5.91
N ILE A 102 8.24 -13.23 5.61
CA ILE A 102 8.93 -12.92 4.34
C ILE A 102 8.39 -13.76 3.17
N ASN A 103 7.79 -14.91 3.46
CA ASN A 103 7.30 -15.86 2.46
C ASN A 103 5.78 -15.77 2.33
N PRO A 104 5.25 -15.87 1.09
CA PRO A 104 3.82 -15.96 0.89
C PRO A 104 3.27 -17.25 1.52
N ASP A 105 1.96 -17.28 1.69
CA ASP A 105 1.25 -18.54 1.94
C ASP A 105 1.59 -19.56 0.84
N PRO A 106 2.11 -20.76 1.20
CA PRO A 106 2.55 -21.76 0.22
C PRO A 106 1.42 -22.30 -0.66
N THR A 107 0.16 -22.11 -0.28
CA THR A 107 -1.01 -22.54 -1.06
C THR A 107 -1.36 -21.60 -2.22
N CYS A 108 -0.74 -20.42 -2.29
CA CYS A 108 -1.18 -19.35 -3.19
C CYS A 108 -0.58 -19.36 -4.59
N GLY A 109 0.42 -20.20 -4.86
CA GLY A 109 1.06 -20.26 -6.17
C GLY A 109 1.80 -18.98 -6.56
N ALA A 110 2.54 -19.04 -7.66
CA ALA A 110 3.33 -17.91 -8.16
C ALA A 110 2.46 -16.83 -8.82
N GLU A 111 1.30 -17.21 -9.34
CA GLU A 111 0.33 -16.33 -9.98
C GLU A 111 -0.27 -15.28 -9.05
N ASN A 112 -0.24 -15.52 -7.73
CA ASN A 112 -0.69 -14.56 -6.71
C ASN A 112 0.48 -13.85 -6.00
N ALA A 113 1.72 -14.03 -6.45
CA ALA A 113 2.89 -13.45 -5.78
C ALA A 113 2.82 -11.91 -5.71
N ASN A 114 2.21 -11.26 -6.70
CA ASN A 114 2.02 -9.80 -6.71
C ASN A 114 0.97 -9.30 -5.71
N LYS A 115 0.15 -10.18 -5.14
CA LYS A 115 -0.84 -9.86 -4.09
C LYS A 115 -0.22 -9.90 -2.70
N PHE A 116 0.89 -10.61 -2.54
CA PHE A 116 1.57 -10.72 -1.27
C PHE A 116 2.56 -9.57 -1.07
N VAL A 117 2.51 -8.93 0.10
CA VAL A 117 3.55 -7.98 0.52
C VAL A 117 4.35 -8.59 1.67
N PRO A 118 5.63 -8.95 1.45
CA PRO A 118 6.47 -9.52 2.49
C PRO A 118 6.76 -8.53 3.60
N ARG A 119 7.03 -9.07 4.79
CA ARG A 119 7.39 -8.32 5.97
C ARG A 119 8.64 -8.90 6.63
N ILE A 120 9.60 -8.04 6.95
CA ILE A 120 10.68 -8.35 7.90
C ILE A 120 10.22 -7.93 9.28
N SER A 121 9.82 -8.88 10.13
CA SER A 121 9.13 -8.57 11.39
C SER A 121 10.06 -8.16 12.53
N GLY A 122 11.34 -8.58 12.52
CA GLY A 122 12.30 -8.29 13.59
C GLY A 122 13.74 -8.48 13.11
N VAL A 123 14.59 -9.05 13.96
CA VAL A 123 15.97 -9.43 13.60
C VAL A 123 15.96 -10.45 12.46
N PHE A 124 16.95 -10.36 11.57
CA PHE A 124 17.10 -11.24 10.41
C PHE A 124 18.59 -11.52 10.15
N ASP A 125 18.85 -12.57 9.37
CA ASP A 125 20.14 -12.84 8.76
C ASP A 125 20.16 -12.42 7.27
N GLU A 126 21.32 -12.50 6.64
CA GLU A 126 21.52 -12.10 5.24
C GLU A 126 20.63 -12.91 4.27
N GLY A 127 20.47 -14.22 4.52
CA GLY A 127 19.62 -15.08 3.69
C GLY A 127 18.13 -14.69 3.76
N THR A 128 17.66 -14.38 4.96
CA THR A 128 16.30 -13.88 5.20
C THR A 128 16.07 -12.55 4.49
N LEU A 129 17.03 -11.62 4.55
CA LEU A 129 16.95 -10.34 3.84
C LEU A 129 16.91 -10.55 2.32
N ALA A 130 17.80 -11.36 1.77
CA ALA A 130 17.86 -11.64 0.34
C ALA A 130 16.55 -12.27 -0.16
N GLN A 131 15.98 -13.22 0.59
CA GLN A 131 14.71 -13.84 0.25
C GLN A 131 13.54 -12.86 0.35
N ALA A 132 13.51 -12.00 1.39
CA ALA A 132 12.49 -10.97 1.55
C ALA A 132 12.48 -9.99 0.37
N VAL A 133 13.66 -9.52 -0.06
CA VAL A 133 13.80 -8.64 -1.22
C VAL A 133 13.36 -9.33 -2.50
N THR A 134 13.75 -10.59 -2.70
CA THR A 134 13.32 -11.39 -3.86
C THR A 134 11.79 -11.50 -3.94
N ASN A 135 11.15 -11.87 -2.82
CA ASN A 135 9.69 -11.98 -2.77
C ASN A 135 9.01 -10.61 -2.97
N ALA A 136 9.63 -9.53 -2.49
CA ALA A 136 9.11 -8.17 -2.61
C ALA A 136 9.09 -7.65 -4.05
N GLN A 137 9.91 -8.21 -4.96
CA GLN A 137 9.90 -7.80 -6.37
C GLN A 137 8.55 -8.06 -7.06
N ALA A 138 7.81 -9.07 -6.63
CA ALA A 138 6.53 -9.42 -7.24
C ALA A 138 5.45 -8.34 -6.98
N SER A 139 5.39 -7.79 -5.77
CA SER A 139 4.45 -6.70 -5.43
C SER A 139 5.07 -5.31 -5.56
N GLY A 140 6.41 -5.21 -5.59
CA GLY A 140 7.18 -3.98 -5.61
C GLY A 140 7.37 -3.34 -4.22
N TRP A 141 7.01 -4.03 -3.14
CA TRP A 141 6.99 -3.47 -1.78
C TRP A 141 7.52 -4.45 -0.73
N LEU A 142 8.23 -3.92 0.25
CA LEU A 142 8.67 -4.63 1.45
C LEU A 142 8.28 -3.84 2.70
N ILE A 143 7.64 -4.53 3.65
CA ILE A 143 7.23 -3.94 4.93
C ILE A 143 8.31 -4.17 5.99
N GLY A 144 8.61 -3.12 6.75
CA GLY A 144 9.54 -3.16 7.88
C GLY A 144 9.04 -3.85 9.14
N PHE A 145 9.78 -3.63 10.23
CA PHE A 145 9.59 -4.32 11.52
C PHE A 145 8.16 -4.24 12.03
N SER A 146 7.70 -5.34 12.62
CA SER A 146 6.39 -5.47 13.25
C SER A 146 6.49 -5.16 14.72
N GLU A 147 5.80 -4.10 15.17
CA GLU A 147 5.73 -3.70 16.58
C GLU A 147 7.09 -3.77 17.30
N PRO A 148 8.14 -3.14 16.75
CA PRO A 148 9.51 -3.27 17.27
C PRO A 148 9.64 -2.79 18.72
N ASN A 149 8.73 -1.93 19.18
CA ASN A 149 8.67 -1.41 20.53
C ASN A 149 8.18 -2.42 21.58
N LEU A 150 7.55 -3.52 21.17
CA LEU A 150 7.02 -4.52 22.10
C LEU A 150 8.00 -5.67 22.32
N PRO A 151 8.30 -6.06 23.58
CA PRO A 151 9.28 -7.10 23.88
C PRO A 151 8.85 -8.51 23.48
N TRP A 152 7.55 -8.74 23.23
CA TRP A 152 6.99 -10.00 22.75
C TRP A 152 6.70 -10.02 21.23
N GLN A 153 7.14 -8.99 20.50
CA GLN A 153 7.00 -8.89 19.03
C GLN A 153 8.37 -8.67 18.39
N GLY A 154 8.58 -7.59 17.64
CA GLY A 154 9.85 -7.29 16.98
C GLY A 154 11.00 -7.08 17.97
N ASN A 155 10.71 -6.55 19.18
CA ASN A 155 11.65 -6.36 20.29
C ASN A 155 13.02 -5.78 19.85
N LEU A 156 12.98 -4.61 19.21
CA LEU A 156 14.15 -3.88 18.77
C LEU A 156 14.24 -2.56 19.52
N SER A 157 15.43 -2.20 20.03
CA SER A 157 15.68 -0.81 20.36
C SER A 157 15.68 0.06 19.09
N PRO A 158 15.41 1.38 19.20
CA PRO A 158 15.50 2.28 18.06
C PRO A 158 16.86 2.25 17.34
N THR A 159 17.96 2.11 18.08
CA THR A 159 19.32 2.01 17.53
C THR A 159 19.54 0.71 16.76
N GLN A 160 19.08 -0.44 17.29
CA GLN A 160 19.13 -1.71 16.56
C GLN A 160 18.28 -1.63 15.29
N GLY A 161 17.08 -1.05 15.39
CA GLY A 161 16.22 -0.78 14.25
C GLY A 161 16.91 0.06 13.18
N ALA A 162 17.64 1.11 13.57
CA ALA A 162 18.41 1.94 12.65
C ALA A 162 19.51 1.17 11.90
N VAL A 163 20.28 0.34 12.62
CA VAL A 163 21.35 -0.48 12.02
C VAL A 163 20.78 -1.50 11.02
N LEU A 164 19.73 -2.22 11.42
CA LEU A 164 19.08 -3.21 10.56
C LEU A 164 18.38 -2.56 9.36
N TRP A 165 17.76 -1.40 9.56
CA TRP A 165 17.09 -0.67 8.47
C TRP A 165 18.08 -0.23 7.39
N ARG A 166 19.29 0.18 7.76
CA ARG A 166 20.34 0.49 6.78
C ARG A 166 20.66 -0.70 5.88
N GLN A 167 20.64 -1.92 6.41
CA GLN A 167 20.86 -3.13 5.61
C GLN A 167 19.68 -3.37 4.66
N ILE A 168 18.44 -3.17 5.13
CA ILE A 168 17.23 -3.27 4.29
C ILE A 168 17.30 -2.29 3.11
N GLU A 169 17.63 -1.03 3.35
CA GLU A 169 17.75 -0.01 2.29
C GLU A 169 18.82 -0.38 1.25
N ASN A 170 19.99 -0.80 1.72
CA ASN A 170 21.10 -1.17 0.84
C ASN A 170 20.76 -2.37 -0.07
N ALA A 171 19.87 -3.27 0.37
CA ALA A 171 19.45 -4.42 -0.42
C ALA A 171 18.22 -4.13 -1.30
N ALA A 172 17.19 -3.48 -0.75
CA ALA A 172 15.89 -3.33 -1.38
C ALA A 172 15.86 -2.20 -2.43
N ILE A 173 16.47 -1.05 -2.14
CA ILE A 173 16.40 0.12 -3.03
C ILE A 173 17.07 -0.16 -4.39
N PRO A 174 18.29 -0.75 -4.47
CA PRO A 174 18.89 -1.11 -5.75
C PRO A 174 18.10 -2.18 -6.51
N ALA A 175 17.33 -3.03 -5.80
CA ALA A 175 16.46 -4.03 -6.40
C ALA A 175 15.12 -3.45 -6.91
N GLY A 176 14.91 -2.14 -6.81
CA GLY A 176 13.68 -1.46 -7.23
C GLY A 176 12.49 -1.69 -6.30
N VAL A 177 12.73 -2.17 -5.08
CA VAL A 177 11.69 -2.45 -4.08
C VAL A 177 11.45 -1.21 -3.21
N LYS A 178 10.19 -0.82 -3.07
CA LYS A 178 9.77 0.28 -2.20
C LYS A 178 9.63 -0.16 -0.75
N LEU A 179 9.92 0.74 0.18
CA LEU A 179 9.97 0.43 1.61
C LEU A 179 8.84 1.09 2.40
N VAL A 180 8.10 0.27 3.13
CA VAL A 180 7.17 0.73 4.16
C VAL A 180 7.90 0.69 5.49
N SER A 181 7.88 1.80 6.24
CA SER A 181 8.58 1.90 7.52
C SER A 181 8.17 0.79 8.50
N PRO A 182 8.97 0.58 9.57
CA PRO A 182 8.50 -0.17 10.74
C PRO A 182 7.16 0.39 11.25
N SER A 183 6.27 -0.48 11.75
CA SER A 183 5.01 -0.07 12.37
C SER A 183 5.00 -0.43 13.86
N PRO A 184 5.36 0.51 14.75
CA PRO A 184 5.24 0.28 16.17
C PRO A 184 3.78 0.10 16.59
N ASN A 185 3.58 -0.63 17.69
CA ASN A 185 2.28 -0.66 18.34
C ASN A 185 1.92 0.75 18.82
N GLN A 186 0.62 1.05 18.83
CA GLN A 186 0.10 2.22 19.51
C GLN A 186 0.42 2.12 21.01
N TYR A 187 0.84 3.21 21.63
CA TYR A 187 0.98 3.23 23.08
C TYR A 187 -0.41 3.13 23.73
N ASP A 188 -0.59 2.17 24.63
CA ASP A 188 -1.74 2.08 25.53
C ASP A 188 -1.25 2.18 27.00
N PRO A 189 -1.87 3.03 27.84
CA PRO A 189 -1.48 3.15 29.25
C PRO A 189 -1.46 1.80 29.97
N GLY A 190 -0.35 1.48 30.63
CA GLY A 190 -0.16 0.22 31.37
C GLY A 190 0.54 -0.90 30.59
N GLN A 191 0.83 -0.72 29.29
CA GLN A 191 1.73 -1.63 28.58
C GLN A 191 3.20 -1.33 28.94
N SER A 192 4.01 -2.38 29.06
CA SER A 192 5.47 -2.26 29.20
C SER A 192 6.09 -1.94 27.83
N ASP A 193 5.82 -0.73 27.37
CA ASP A 193 6.20 -0.20 26.07
C ASP A 193 6.82 1.19 26.28
N PRO A 194 8.16 1.28 26.37
CA PRO A 194 8.83 2.53 26.70
C PRO A 194 8.76 3.57 25.58
N TYR A 195 8.36 3.19 24.36
CA TYR A 195 8.41 4.08 23.19
C TYR A 195 7.08 4.28 22.50
N GLY A 196 6.19 3.30 22.47
CA GLY A 196 4.98 3.37 21.65
C GLY A 196 5.27 3.73 20.20
N HIS A 197 4.38 4.53 19.65
CA HIS A 197 4.54 5.15 18.34
C HIS A 197 5.79 6.05 18.22
N GLN A 198 6.31 6.60 19.32
CA GLN A 198 7.52 7.42 19.27
C GLN A 198 8.77 6.61 18.90
N TRP A 199 8.70 5.28 18.95
CA TRP A 199 9.78 4.39 18.50
C TRP A 199 10.24 4.73 17.08
N THR A 200 9.31 4.99 16.15
CA THR A 200 9.64 5.35 14.75
C THR A 200 10.52 6.57 14.70
N TRP A 201 10.21 7.60 15.49
CA TRP A 201 10.98 8.84 15.50
C TRP A 201 12.32 8.69 16.21
N ALA A 202 12.37 7.92 17.30
CA ALA A 202 13.62 7.57 17.95
C ALA A 202 14.56 6.80 17.00
N MET A 203 14.01 5.92 16.15
CA MET A 203 14.79 5.19 15.17
C MET A 203 15.29 6.10 14.05
N VAL A 204 14.47 7.06 13.59
CA VAL A 204 14.90 8.11 12.65
C VAL A 204 16.06 8.92 13.22
N ASP A 205 15.97 9.33 14.49
CA ASP A 205 17.01 10.11 15.16
C ASP A 205 18.30 9.29 15.34
N ALA A 206 18.19 8.02 15.75
CA ALA A 206 19.33 7.11 15.85
C ALA A 206 19.99 6.85 14.49
N TYR A 207 19.21 6.62 13.45
CA TYR A 207 19.71 6.41 12.09
C TYR A 207 20.47 7.66 11.60
N LYS A 208 19.90 8.85 11.80
CA LYS A 208 20.54 10.12 11.42
C LYS A 208 21.86 10.32 12.17
N ALA A 209 21.90 9.99 13.46
CA ALA A 209 23.12 10.07 14.26
C ALA A 209 24.21 9.10 13.77
N LEU A 210 23.82 7.89 13.33
CA LEU A 210 24.76 6.87 12.86
C LEU A 210 25.28 7.13 11.44
N TYR A 211 24.44 7.64 10.54
CA TYR A 211 24.74 7.63 9.11
C TYR A 211 24.76 9.02 8.46
N GLY A 212 24.17 10.04 9.08
CA GLY A 212 24.06 11.40 8.54
C GLY A 212 22.71 11.76 7.92
N PRO A 213 22.20 11.03 6.90
CA PRO A 213 20.87 11.29 6.35
C PRO A 213 19.78 10.65 7.22
N LYS A 214 18.53 11.02 6.95
CA LYS A 214 17.36 10.31 7.50
C LYS A 214 17.19 8.96 6.78
N PRO A 215 16.59 7.94 7.42
CA PRO A 215 16.20 6.73 6.71
C PRO A 215 15.17 7.05 5.62
N HIS A 216 15.24 6.30 4.52
CA HIS A 216 14.32 6.34 3.41
C HIS A 216 13.05 5.54 3.72
N PHE A 217 11.90 6.16 3.47
CA PHE A 217 10.59 5.53 3.51
C PHE A 217 9.82 5.94 2.26
N ASP A 218 9.26 4.99 1.53
CA ASP A 218 8.30 5.25 0.44
C ASP A 218 6.87 5.36 0.99
N ALA A 219 6.61 4.73 2.14
CA ALA A 219 5.40 4.87 2.94
C ALA A 219 5.70 4.70 4.43
N LEU A 220 4.86 5.30 5.29
CA LEU A 220 4.92 5.11 6.74
C LEU A 220 3.85 4.10 7.19
N GLY A 221 4.28 3.03 7.87
CA GLY A 221 3.42 1.97 8.38
C GLY A 221 2.89 2.25 9.79
N TRP A 222 1.62 1.96 10.05
CA TRP A 222 0.99 2.09 11.37
C TRP A 222 0.06 0.92 11.69
N ASN A 223 0.11 0.47 12.95
CA ASN A 223 -0.87 -0.43 13.56
C ASN A 223 -1.78 0.40 14.48
N ILE A 224 -3.10 0.18 14.42
CA ILE A 224 -4.06 0.94 15.24
C ILE A 224 -5.30 0.13 15.61
N TYR A 225 -5.53 -0.04 16.90
CA TYR A 225 -6.69 -0.73 17.44
C TYR A 225 -7.40 0.12 18.50
N LYS A 226 -8.52 0.76 18.15
CA LYS A 226 -9.26 1.60 19.10
C LYS A 226 -10.75 1.32 19.04
N ARG A 227 -11.46 1.59 20.14
CA ARG A 227 -12.90 1.31 20.25
C ARG A 227 -13.73 2.16 19.31
N THR A 228 -13.32 3.40 19.08
CA THR A 228 -14.12 4.36 18.32
C THR A 228 -13.41 4.86 17.05
N PRO A 229 -14.17 5.14 15.98
CA PRO A 229 -13.67 5.82 14.78
C PRO A 229 -12.88 7.10 15.08
N THR A 230 -13.37 7.93 16.00
CA THR A 230 -12.75 9.22 16.35
C THR A 230 -11.36 9.06 16.96
N GLU A 231 -11.13 8.02 17.78
CA GLU A 231 -9.80 7.73 18.33
C GLU A 231 -8.79 7.38 17.23
N ILE A 232 -9.21 6.56 16.26
CA ILE A 232 -8.37 6.17 15.10
C ILE A 232 -8.03 7.40 14.25
N GLN A 233 -9.02 8.23 13.92
CA GLN A 233 -8.82 9.47 13.16
C GLN A 233 -7.88 10.43 13.90
N THR A 234 -8.09 10.63 15.20
CA THR A 234 -7.28 11.53 16.01
C THR A 234 -5.82 11.07 16.03
N TYR A 235 -5.61 9.77 16.27
CA TYR A 235 -4.28 9.18 16.28
C TYR A 235 -3.57 9.33 14.93
N LEU A 236 -4.22 8.95 13.82
CA LEU A 236 -3.59 8.98 12.50
C LEU A 236 -3.32 10.41 12.01
N ASN A 237 -4.21 11.37 12.32
CA ASN A 237 -3.94 12.78 12.02
C ASN A 237 -2.75 13.32 12.84
N ALA A 238 -2.61 12.93 14.11
CA ALA A 238 -1.44 13.30 14.91
C ALA A 238 -0.14 12.73 14.31
N ARG A 239 -0.14 11.45 13.92
CA ARG A 239 0.99 10.82 13.23
C ARG A 239 1.32 11.49 11.90
N ARG A 240 0.30 11.90 11.13
CA ARG A 240 0.48 12.65 9.88
C ARG A 240 1.16 13.98 10.13
N ASN A 241 0.76 14.73 11.16
CA ASN A 241 1.37 16.00 11.52
C ASN A 241 2.84 15.82 11.96
N GLU A 242 3.12 14.79 12.77
CA GLU A 242 4.50 14.46 13.16
C GLU A 242 5.37 14.11 11.95
N ALA A 243 4.85 13.29 11.02
CA ALA A 243 5.57 12.93 9.80
C ALA A 243 5.92 14.16 8.96
N LEU A 244 4.94 15.06 8.76
CA LEU A 244 5.16 16.31 8.04
C LEU A 244 6.20 17.21 8.74
N ALA A 245 6.12 17.34 10.06
CA ALA A 245 7.10 18.11 10.85
C ALA A 245 8.51 17.52 10.77
N ARG A 246 8.63 16.20 10.62
CA ARG A 246 9.90 15.47 10.40
C ARG A 246 10.34 15.48 8.93
N GLY A 247 9.58 16.13 8.03
CA GLY A 247 9.87 16.22 6.60
C GLY A 247 9.62 14.93 5.82
N TYR A 248 8.68 14.11 6.27
CA TYR A 248 8.16 12.95 5.55
C TYR A 248 6.78 13.27 4.98
N ASN A 249 6.73 13.64 3.70
CA ASN A 249 5.49 13.80 2.95
C ASN A 249 5.22 12.57 2.07
N VAL A 250 5.17 11.40 2.72
CA VAL A 250 4.93 10.09 2.08
C VAL A 250 3.58 9.53 2.54
N PRO A 251 2.93 8.66 1.76
CA PRO A 251 1.66 8.06 2.15
C PRO A 251 1.78 7.17 3.38
N PHE A 252 0.64 6.92 4.02
CA PHE A 252 0.50 6.00 5.13
C PHE A 252 -0.07 4.67 4.66
N TRP A 253 0.45 3.60 5.26
CA TRP A 253 -0.11 2.27 5.20
C TRP A 253 -0.59 1.88 6.58
N ILE A 254 -1.89 1.60 6.71
CA ILE A 254 -2.47 1.07 7.94
C ILE A 254 -2.35 -0.44 7.89
N LEU A 255 -1.24 -0.97 8.41
CA LEU A 255 -0.87 -2.36 8.24
C LEU A 255 -1.72 -3.31 9.08
N GLU A 256 -2.28 -2.79 10.16
CA GLU A 256 -3.25 -3.48 11.00
C GLU A 256 -4.24 -2.47 11.57
N TYR A 257 -5.54 -2.78 11.48
CA TYR A 257 -6.54 -2.09 12.28
C TYR A 257 -7.71 -2.98 12.71
N GLY A 258 -8.35 -2.61 13.82
CA GLY A 258 -9.50 -3.28 14.41
C GLY A 258 -10.16 -2.47 15.53
N GLY A 259 -11.34 -2.91 15.99
CA GLY A 259 -12.20 -2.17 16.91
C GLY A 259 -12.48 -2.89 18.23
N GLU A 260 -11.43 -3.32 18.94
CA GLU A 260 -11.48 -4.16 20.16
C GLU A 260 -11.68 -5.66 19.96
N CYS A 261 -10.83 -6.25 19.13
CA CYS A 261 -10.78 -7.69 18.95
C CYS A 261 -10.71 -8.46 20.29
N TRP A 262 -9.95 -7.98 21.29
CA TRP A 262 -9.72 -8.64 22.58
C TRP A 262 -10.88 -8.67 23.57
N ASN A 263 -11.92 -7.85 23.37
CA ASN A 263 -13.00 -7.71 24.36
C ASN A 263 -14.28 -8.47 23.98
N SER A 264 -14.25 -9.29 22.92
CA SER A 264 -15.44 -9.95 22.34
C SER A 264 -16.60 -9.01 21.96
N SER A 265 -16.42 -7.69 22.06
CA SER A 265 -17.44 -6.68 21.75
C SER A 265 -17.57 -6.52 20.25
N LYS A 266 -18.62 -7.12 19.67
CA LYS A 266 -18.96 -7.00 18.24
C LYS A 266 -19.24 -5.56 17.80
N ASN A 267 -19.64 -4.70 18.75
CA ASN A 267 -20.05 -3.32 18.45
C ASN A 267 -18.88 -2.43 18.04
N GLY A 268 -17.71 -2.57 18.69
CA GLY A 268 -16.53 -1.80 18.34
C GLY A 268 -16.01 -2.14 16.95
N ASN A 269 -15.86 -3.43 16.64
CA ASN A 269 -15.39 -3.89 15.32
C ASN A 269 -16.30 -3.45 14.19
N THR A 270 -17.61 -3.62 14.36
CA THR A 270 -18.59 -3.19 13.36
C THR A 270 -18.53 -1.68 13.17
N SER A 271 -18.55 -0.89 14.25
CA SER A 271 -18.50 0.57 14.19
C SER A 271 -17.22 1.11 13.53
N VAL A 272 -16.06 0.54 13.89
CA VAL A 272 -14.77 0.87 13.27
C VAL A 272 -14.78 0.51 11.80
N MET A 273 -15.22 -0.69 11.44
CA MET A 273 -15.28 -1.08 10.03
C MET A 273 -16.23 -0.19 9.24
N THR A 274 -17.43 0.10 9.76
CA THR A 274 -18.43 0.86 9.00
C THR A 274 -18.09 2.33 8.82
N SER A 275 -17.30 2.90 9.73
CA SER A 275 -17.03 4.33 9.76
C SER A 275 -15.60 4.69 9.36
N ILE A 276 -14.62 3.84 9.70
CA ILE A 276 -13.20 4.13 9.45
C ILE A 276 -12.75 3.67 8.08
N THR A 277 -13.26 2.55 7.58
CA THR A 277 -12.88 2.05 6.25
C THR A 277 -13.24 3.05 5.14
N PRO A 278 -14.45 3.66 5.11
CA PRO A 278 -14.74 4.75 4.17
C PRO A 278 -13.84 5.98 4.33
N TRP A 279 -13.40 6.27 5.56
CA TRP A 279 -12.49 7.38 5.82
C TRP A 279 -11.09 7.09 5.25
N PHE A 280 -10.59 5.85 5.33
CA PHE A 280 -9.35 5.46 4.66
C PHE A 280 -9.42 5.61 3.14
N GLU A 281 -10.56 5.29 2.52
CA GLU A 281 -10.76 5.46 1.07
C GLU A 281 -10.78 6.94 0.65
N THR A 282 -11.35 7.81 1.48
CA THR A 282 -11.47 9.24 1.15
C THR A 282 -10.28 10.09 1.58
N THR A 283 -9.38 9.57 2.41
CA THR A 283 -8.22 10.31 2.94
C THR A 283 -7.02 10.22 1.98
N PRO A 284 -6.58 11.32 1.33
CA PRO A 284 -5.62 11.24 0.21
C PRO A 284 -4.21 10.76 0.59
N TRP A 285 -3.82 10.88 1.86
CA TRP A 285 -2.50 10.45 2.34
C TRP A 285 -2.52 9.04 2.93
N ILE A 286 -3.67 8.33 2.90
CA ILE A 286 -3.76 6.91 3.23
C ILE A 286 -3.82 6.14 1.91
N ASP A 287 -2.75 5.39 1.63
CA ASP A 287 -2.59 4.66 0.36
C ASP A 287 -3.03 3.20 0.48
N ARG A 288 -2.83 2.57 1.64
CA ARG A 288 -3.26 1.18 1.89
C ARG A 288 -3.73 0.98 3.32
N TYR A 289 -4.61 0.01 3.50
CA TYR A 289 -5.05 -0.43 4.82
C TYR A 289 -5.36 -1.93 4.83
N ALA A 290 -5.13 -2.60 5.95
CA ALA A 290 -5.40 -4.03 6.11
C ALA A 290 -6.11 -4.33 7.43
N TRP A 291 -7.29 -4.92 7.34
CA TRP A 291 -8.02 -5.37 8.53
C TRP A 291 -7.31 -6.57 9.16
N PHE A 292 -7.20 -6.57 10.49
CA PHE A 292 -6.75 -7.73 11.26
C PHE A 292 -7.98 -8.47 11.83
N ALA A 293 -8.35 -9.65 11.34
CA ALA A 293 -7.65 -10.49 10.36
C ALA A 293 -8.60 -11.34 9.50
N ASN A 294 -8.07 -12.03 8.47
CA ASN A 294 -8.87 -12.93 7.62
C ASN A 294 -9.59 -13.99 8.47
N ARG A 295 -8.88 -14.71 9.33
CA ARG A 295 -9.42 -15.73 10.23
C ARG A 295 -8.78 -15.60 11.60
N ILE A 296 -9.61 -15.75 12.63
CA ILE A 296 -9.18 -15.92 14.01
C ILE A 296 -9.95 -17.11 14.58
N THR A 297 -9.25 -18.19 14.90
CA THR A 297 -9.84 -19.42 15.45
C THR A 297 -10.00 -19.35 16.97
N GLY A 298 -9.22 -18.48 17.63
CA GLY A 298 -9.10 -18.39 19.08
C GLY A 298 -8.06 -19.34 19.68
N ALA A 299 -7.44 -20.18 18.86
CA ALA A 299 -6.31 -21.03 19.26
C ALA A 299 -4.96 -20.30 19.11
N GLU A 300 -4.95 -19.14 18.47
CA GLU A 300 -3.75 -18.35 18.23
C GLU A 300 -3.23 -17.71 19.53
N PRO A 301 -1.96 -17.95 19.93
CA PRO A 301 -1.41 -17.37 21.15
C PRO A 301 -1.40 -15.84 21.18
N TYR A 302 -1.37 -15.21 20.00
CA TYR A 302 -1.35 -13.76 19.82
C TYR A 302 -2.74 -13.11 19.79
N ALA A 303 -3.81 -13.90 19.71
CA ALA A 303 -5.19 -13.38 19.59
C ALA A 303 -6.23 -14.25 20.34
N PRO A 304 -5.99 -14.62 21.62
CA PRO A 304 -6.93 -15.45 22.37
C PRO A 304 -8.24 -14.70 22.60
N GLY A 305 -9.36 -15.25 22.13
CA GLY A 305 -10.68 -14.64 22.29
C GLY A 305 -11.03 -13.52 21.29
N TRP A 306 -10.28 -13.40 20.19
CA TRP A 306 -10.44 -12.31 19.21
C TRP A 306 -11.35 -12.67 18.02
N GLN A 307 -12.16 -13.72 18.11
CA GLN A 307 -12.95 -14.24 16.99
C GLN A 307 -13.95 -13.21 16.42
N SER A 308 -14.31 -12.18 17.19
CA SER A 308 -15.15 -11.06 16.75
C SER A 308 -14.51 -10.22 15.65
N CYS A 309 -13.20 -10.34 15.40
CA CYS A 309 -12.48 -9.67 14.32
C CYS A 309 -12.27 -10.54 13.07
N SER A 310 -12.71 -11.81 13.10
CA SER A 310 -12.56 -12.74 11.98
C SER A 310 -13.46 -12.34 10.81
N LEU A 311 -12.88 -12.10 9.63
CA LEU A 311 -13.63 -11.77 8.42
C LEU A 311 -14.19 -13.00 7.70
N ILE A 312 -13.50 -14.13 7.81
CA ILE A 312 -13.87 -15.41 7.23
C ILE A 312 -14.16 -16.39 8.37
N ASN A 313 -15.21 -17.18 8.23
CA ASN A 313 -15.49 -18.28 9.14
C ASN A 313 -14.43 -19.38 8.93
N PRO A 314 -13.64 -19.73 9.96
CA PRO A 314 -12.53 -20.67 9.79
C PRO A 314 -13.00 -22.08 9.39
N SER A 315 -14.21 -22.48 9.77
CA SER A 315 -14.77 -23.82 9.49
C SER A 315 -15.40 -23.93 8.11
N THR A 316 -15.95 -22.84 7.55
CA THR A 316 -16.71 -22.89 6.29
C THR A 316 -16.05 -22.17 5.13
N GLY A 317 -15.11 -21.25 5.40
CA GLY A 317 -14.51 -20.38 4.39
C GLY A 317 -15.43 -19.26 3.88
N ALA A 318 -16.66 -19.15 4.39
CA ALA A 318 -17.58 -18.08 4.02
C ALA A 318 -17.27 -16.78 4.81
N PRO A 319 -17.52 -15.59 4.23
CA PRO A 319 -17.48 -14.34 4.99
C PRO A 319 -18.39 -14.37 6.22
N THR A 320 -17.87 -13.89 7.35
CA THR A 320 -18.69 -13.58 8.53
C THR A 320 -19.55 -12.33 8.25
N SER A 321 -20.47 -11.98 9.15
CA SER A 321 -21.22 -10.71 9.02
C SER A 321 -20.30 -9.49 8.93
N LEU A 322 -19.15 -9.51 9.63
CA LEU A 322 -18.14 -8.46 9.54
C LEU A 322 -17.40 -8.53 8.19
N GLY A 323 -17.05 -9.73 7.72
CA GLY A 323 -16.46 -9.93 6.39
C GLY A 323 -17.36 -9.43 5.26
N GLN A 324 -18.68 -9.62 5.35
CA GLN A 324 -19.64 -9.10 4.38
C GLN A 324 -19.64 -7.57 4.33
N ILE A 325 -19.53 -6.89 5.48
CA ILE A 325 -19.37 -5.44 5.53
C ILE A 325 -18.06 -5.04 4.85
N TYR A 326 -16.96 -5.76 5.13
CA TYR A 326 -15.65 -5.47 4.56
C TYR A 326 -15.61 -5.62 3.03
N VAL A 327 -16.30 -6.62 2.50
CA VAL A 327 -16.47 -6.83 1.05
C VAL A 327 -17.14 -5.63 0.38
N GLY A 328 -18.03 -4.92 1.09
CA GLY A 328 -18.81 -3.80 0.54
C GLY A 328 -18.02 -2.52 0.24
N TYR A 329 -16.75 -2.41 0.65
CA TYR A 329 -15.89 -1.25 0.37
C TYR A 329 -14.98 -1.51 -0.83
N TYR A 330 -14.77 -0.48 -1.67
CA TYR A 330 -14.02 -0.57 -2.93
C TYR A 330 -13.06 0.60 -3.11
#